data_AF-D8LY39-F1
#
_entry.id   AF-D8LY39-F1
#
_cell.length_a   1.000
_cell.length_b   1.000
_cell.length_c   1.000
_cell.angle_alpha   90.00
_cell.angle_beta   90.00
_cell.angle_gamma   90.00
#
_symmetry.space_group_name_H-M   'P 1'
#
loop_
_entity.id
_entity.type
_entity.pdbx_description
1 polymer ?
#
loop_
_entity_poly.entity_id
_entity_poly.type
_entity_poly.pdbx_seq_one_letter_code
_entity_poly.pdbx_strand_id
1 'polypeptide(L)'
;MEKTTNRGRGPLESGLRPPSRGDSYSPITMGMFATSKFWWSKGQMDPGMGRWGLENIEISLRTWLCGGRIVVAKDSYVAHLFRTRFAYKVNNNDIIRNKLRVAMVWFDKESQQRFFNASKTKLKNGKPVMNYGDISDRLALKKELNCKPFSWYTEFFQGRAPCGKRERCGKGNTINLKDIKNFDMKKAFYEKDW
;
A
#
# COMPACT_ATOMS: atom_id res chain seq x y z
N MET A 1 18.65 -39.68 -12.85
CA MET A 1 18.51 -39.17 -11.46
C MET A 1 18.33 -37.67 -11.52
N GLU A 2 17.08 -37.23 -11.60
CA GLU A 2 16.71 -35.81 -11.65
C GLU A 2 16.36 -35.39 -10.22
N LYS A 3 17.22 -34.58 -9.58
CA LYS A 3 16.91 -33.98 -8.28
C LYS A 3 16.24 -32.63 -8.51
N THR A 4 14.92 -32.65 -8.46
CA THR A 4 14.06 -31.47 -8.29
C THR A 4 14.46 -30.70 -7.03
N THR A 5 14.93 -29.47 -7.21
CA THR A 5 15.22 -28.55 -6.10
C THR A 5 13.91 -27.94 -5.59
N ASN A 6 13.25 -28.67 -4.70
CA ASN A 6 12.15 -28.14 -3.91
C ASN A 6 12.74 -27.25 -2.80
N ARG A 7 12.99 -25.97 -3.09
CA ARG A 7 13.28 -24.98 -2.03
C ARG A 7 11.97 -24.66 -1.29
N GLY A 8 11.66 -25.49 -0.30
CA GLY A 8 10.65 -25.18 0.70
C GLY A 8 10.97 -23.83 1.34
N ARG A 9 10.05 -22.87 1.23
CA ARG A 9 10.16 -21.59 1.95
C ARG A 9 9.66 -21.83 3.36
N GLY A 10 10.55 -21.67 4.34
CA GLY A 10 10.18 -21.65 5.75
C GLY A 10 9.18 -20.52 6.05
N PRO A 11 8.46 -20.61 7.18
CA PRO A 11 7.57 -19.55 7.62
C PRO A 11 8.34 -18.23 7.79
N LEU A 12 7.72 -17.10 7.46
CA LEU A 12 8.20 -15.80 7.93
C LEU A 12 8.22 -15.81 9.46
N GLU A 13 9.12 -15.06 10.08
CA GLU A 13 9.32 -15.00 11.55
C GLU A 13 8.03 -14.75 12.37
N SER A 14 6.94 -14.32 11.73
CA SER A 14 5.62 -14.13 12.33
C SER A 14 4.66 -15.33 12.23
N GLY A 15 5.11 -16.51 11.78
CA GLY A 15 4.25 -17.70 11.57
C GLY A 15 3.22 -17.56 10.45
N LEU A 16 3.24 -16.44 9.71
CA LEU A 16 2.34 -16.17 8.60
C LEU A 16 2.98 -16.69 7.31
N ARG A 17 2.26 -17.56 6.58
CA ARG A 17 2.66 -17.92 5.21
C ARG A 17 2.46 -16.74 4.26
N PRO A 18 3.29 -16.59 3.22
CA PRO A 18 3.01 -15.66 2.13
C PRO A 18 1.58 -15.84 1.58
N PRO A 19 0.86 -14.77 1.24
CA PRO A 19 -0.51 -14.86 0.75
C PRO A 19 -0.57 -15.61 -0.59
N SER A 20 -1.46 -16.59 -0.68
CA SER A 20 -1.80 -17.32 -1.90
C SER A 20 -2.81 -16.53 -2.73
N ARG A 21 -3.10 -16.97 -3.97
CA ARG A 21 -4.13 -16.35 -4.82
C ARG A 21 -5.54 -16.41 -4.22
N GLY A 22 -5.82 -17.37 -3.33
CA GLY A 22 -7.13 -17.50 -2.69
C GLY A 22 -7.38 -16.53 -1.54
N ASP A 23 -6.30 -16.01 -0.93
CA ASP A 23 -6.39 -15.17 0.27
C ASP A 23 -6.94 -13.78 -0.06
N SER A 24 -7.87 -13.30 0.78
CA SER A 24 -8.50 -11.99 0.66
C SER A 24 -7.57 -10.82 1.04
N TYR A 25 -6.30 -11.06 1.32
CA TYR A 25 -5.35 -10.00 1.65
C TYR A 25 -5.09 -9.09 0.47
N SER A 26 -5.18 -7.78 0.72
CA SER A 26 -4.75 -6.74 -0.22
C SER A 26 -3.46 -6.09 0.28
N PRO A 27 -2.43 -5.91 -0.57
CA PRO A 27 -1.23 -5.18 -0.19
C PRO A 27 -1.55 -3.71 0.15
N ILE A 28 -2.62 -3.17 -0.43
CA ILE A 28 -2.94 -1.75 -0.37
C ILE A 28 -4.44 -1.52 -0.17
N THR A 29 -4.78 -0.44 0.52
CA THR A 29 -6.11 0.17 0.48
C THR A 29 -6.20 1.22 -0.64
N MET A 30 -7.42 1.49 -1.08
CA MET A 30 -7.72 2.58 -2.03
C MET A 30 -8.50 3.68 -1.30
N GLY A 31 -9.24 4.52 -2.03
CA GLY A 31 -10.03 5.60 -1.44
C GLY A 31 -11.26 5.15 -0.65
N MET A 32 -11.66 3.88 -0.74
CA MET A 32 -12.79 3.33 0.01
C MET A 32 -12.32 2.19 0.90
N PHE A 33 -12.47 2.36 2.21
CA PHE A 33 -12.21 1.32 3.19
C PHE A 33 -13.03 1.56 4.46
N ALA A 34 -13.25 0.50 5.23
CA ALA A 34 -13.75 0.57 6.58
C ALA A 34 -12.64 0.17 7.56
N THR A 35 -12.58 0.82 8.71
CA THR A 35 -11.60 0.50 9.76
C THR A 35 -12.25 0.63 11.13
N SER A 36 -11.77 -0.15 12.11
CA SER A 36 -12.29 -0.05 13.47
C SER A 36 -11.86 1.28 14.10
N LYS A 37 -12.69 1.84 14.99
CA LYS A 37 -12.31 3.03 15.79
C LYS A 37 -11.00 2.82 16.53
N PHE A 38 -10.80 1.60 17.04
CA PHE A 38 -9.54 1.20 17.68
C PHE A 38 -8.35 1.37 16.72
N TRP A 39 -8.38 0.77 15.52
CA TRP A 39 -7.26 0.87 14.59
C TRP A 39 -7.05 2.30 14.08
N TRP A 40 -8.14 3.04 13.84
CA TRP A 40 -8.08 4.45 13.47
C TRP A 40 -7.35 5.30 14.52
N SER A 41 -7.64 5.06 15.81
CA SER A 41 -7.04 5.81 16.92
C SER A 41 -5.53 5.62 17.06
N LYS A 42 -4.95 4.57 16.47
CA LYS A 42 -3.51 4.26 16.53
C LYS A 42 -2.64 5.12 15.60
N GLY A 43 -3.15 6.22 15.05
CA GLY A 43 -2.30 7.13 14.28
C GLY A 43 -2.97 7.90 13.16
N GLN A 44 -4.23 7.57 12.83
CA GLN A 44 -5.03 8.27 11.82
C GLN A 44 -4.26 8.47 10.49
N MET A 45 -4.50 9.55 9.78
CA MET A 45 -3.69 9.94 8.61
C MET A 45 -2.48 10.76 9.08
N ASP A 46 -1.39 10.76 8.30
CA ASP A 46 -0.27 11.68 8.53
C ASP A 46 -0.70 13.14 8.26
N PRO A 47 -0.82 14.00 9.30
CA PRO A 47 -1.29 15.37 9.14
C PRO A 47 -0.28 16.25 8.39
N GLY A 48 0.97 15.81 8.26
CA GLY A 48 2.01 16.52 7.52
C GLY A 48 1.98 16.28 6.01
N MET A 49 1.09 15.41 5.52
CA MET A 49 0.88 15.21 4.08
C MET A 49 0.11 16.37 3.45
N GLY A 50 0.52 16.75 2.24
CA GLY A 50 -0.22 17.69 1.40
C GLY A 50 -1.51 17.08 0.84
N ARG A 51 -2.30 17.90 0.15
CA ARG A 51 -3.75 17.66 -0.07
C ARG A 51 -4.09 16.33 -0.75
N TRP A 52 -3.28 15.85 -1.69
CA TRP A 52 -3.63 14.67 -2.49
C TRP A 52 -2.42 13.79 -2.82
N GLY A 53 -2.59 12.48 -2.65
CA GLY A 53 -1.68 11.44 -3.12
C GLY A 53 -0.87 10.81 -2.00
N LEU A 54 -0.65 9.50 -2.12
CA LEU A 54 0.15 8.63 -1.24
C LEU A 54 -0.45 8.37 0.15
N GLU A 55 -1.55 9.01 0.53
CA GLU A 55 -2.20 8.80 1.82
C GLU A 55 -2.71 7.35 1.97
N ASN A 56 -3.20 6.77 0.88
CA ASN A 56 -3.61 5.37 0.82
C ASN A 56 -2.42 4.39 0.92
N ILE A 57 -1.24 4.78 0.43
CA ILE A 57 -0.01 3.99 0.58
C ILE A 57 0.49 4.06 2.03
N GLU A 58 0.52 5.27 2.62
CA GLU A 58 0.95 5.49 4.00
C GLU A 58 0.18 4.62 4.99
N ILE A 59 -1.15 4.70 4.97
CA ILE A 59 -2.00 3.93 5.87
C ILE A 59 -1.88 2.42 5.60
N SER A 60 -1.63 2.02 4.36
CA SER A 60 -1.45 0.61 4.00
C SER A 60 -0.17 0.04 4.59
N LEU A 61 0.95 0.75 4.44
CA LEU A 61 2.23 0.35 4.99
C LEU A 61 2.17 0.35 6.51
N ARG A 62 1.61 1.39 7.14
CA ARG A 62 1.38 1.41 8.59
C ARG A 62 0.57 0.20 9.03
N THR A 63 -0.51 -0.11 8.33
CA THR A 63 -1.37 -1.25 8.67
C THR A 63 -0.62 -2.57 8.63
N TRP A 64 0.08 -2.86 7.53
CA TRP A 64 0.79 -4.12 7.39
C TRP A 64 2.03 -4.26 8.27
N LEU A 65 2.81 -3.18 8.38
CA LEU A 65 4.06 -3.22 9.13
C LEU A 65 3.81 -3.26 10.64
N CYS A 66 2.71 -2.68 11.12
CA CYS A 66 2.45 -2.50 12.55
C CYS A 66 1.43 -3.49 13.13
N GLY A 67 1.23 -4.65 12.49
CA GLY A 67 0.42 -5.75 13.02
C GLY A 67 -1.07 -5.73 12.66
N GLY A 68 -1.50 -4.79 11.81
CA GLY A 68 -2.81 -4.81 11.19
C GLY A 68 -2.85 -5.69 9.93
N ARG A 69 -4.02 -5.73 9.29
CA ARG A 69 -4.22 -6.41 7.99
C ARG A 69 -5.24 -5.66 7.15
N ILE A 70 -5.10 -5.76 5.84
CA ILE A 70 -6.05 -5.21 4.87
C ILE A 70 -6.68 -6.39 4.12
N VAL A 71 -8.00 -6.47 4.18
CA VAL A 71 -8.77 -7.55 3.55
C VAL A 71 -9.80 -6.97 2.57
N VAL A 72 -9.99 -7.66 1.45
CA VAL A 72 -11.08 -7.40 0.52
C VAL A 72 -12.32 -8.14 1.02
N ALA A 73 -13.39 -7.40 1.30
CA ALA A 73 -14.71 -7.97 1.54
C ALA A 73 -15.33 -8.35 0.19
N LYS A 74 -15.27 -9.64 -0.17
CA LYS A 74 -15.60 -10.14 -1.53
C LYS A 74 -17.07 -9.92 -1.93
N ASP A 75 -17.96 -9.78 -0.95
CA ASP A 75 -19.40 -9.60 -1.14
C ASP A 75 -19.84 -8.12 -0.95
N SER A 76 -18.88 -7.20 -0.80
CA SER A 76 -19.14 -5.77 -0.65
C SER A 76 -18.77 -5.03 -1.94
N TYR A 77 -19.77 -4.49 -2.62
CA TYR A 77 -19.58 -3.74 -3.87
C TYR A 77 -19.85 -2.26 -3.64
N VAL A 78 -18.88 -1.42 -4.03
CA VAL A 78 -19.01 0.05 -4.01
C VAL A 78 -18.60 0.56 -5.38
N ALA A 79 -19.51 1.25 -6.07
CA ALA A 79 -19.19 1.90 -7.33
C ALA A 79 -18.33 3.15 -7.10
N HIS A 80 -17.30 3.32 -7.94
CA HIS A 80 -16.50 4.53 -7.98
C HIS A 80 -16.39 5.00 -9.43
N LEU A 81 -16.85 6.21 -9.71
CA LEU A 81 -16.69 6.82 -11.03
C LEU A 81 -15.25 7.32 -11.18
N PHE A 82 -14.43 6.55 -11.90
CA PHE A 82 -13.06 6.96 -12.19
C PHE A 82 -13.06 8.15 -13.15
N ARG A 83 -12.59 9.29 -12.65
CA ARG A 83 -12.36 10.49 -13.48
C ARG A 83 -11.14 10.33 -14.38
N THR A 84 -11.19 10.96 -15.54
CA THR A 84 -10.04 11.06 -16.47
C THR A 84 -9.11 12.23 -16.17
N ARG A 85 -9.58 13.25 -15.43
CA ARG A 85 -8.79 14.43 -15.04
C ARG A 85 -9.21 14.96 -13.66
N PHE A 86 -8.30 15.68 -13.00
CA PHE A 86 -8.60 16.37 -11.74
C PHE A 86 -9.47 17.60 -12.00
N ALA A 87 -10.55 17.75 -11.22
CA ALA A 87 -11.43 18.93 -11.27
C ALA A 87 -10.89 20.11 -10.43
N TYR A 88 -9.74 19.94 -9.78
CA TYR A 88 -9.08 20.93 -8.95
C TYR A 88 -7.58 20.92 -9.20
N LYS A 89 -6.89 22.02 -8.88
CA LYS A 89 -5.45 22.12 -9.01
C LYS A 89 -4.77 21.15 -8.03
N VAL A 90 -3.98 20.24 -8.57
CA VAL A 90 -3.12 19.34 -7.79
C VAL A 90 -1.73 19.95 -7.70
N ASN A 91 -1.22 20.08 -6.48
CA ASN A 91 0.13 20.57 -6.27
C ASN A 91 1.12 19.40 -6.41
N ASN A 92 1.95 19.42 -7.45
CA ASN A 92 2.98 18.39 -7.62
C ASN A 92 3.99 18.39 -6.46
N ASN A 93 4.23 19.53 -5.81
CA ASN A 93 5.12 19.60 -4.66
C ASN A 93 4.53 18.83 -3.47
N ASP A 94 3.21 18.84 -3.28
CA ASP A 94 2.54 18.04 -2.25
C ASP A 94 2.73 16.55 -2.53
N ILE A 95 2.58 16.11 -3.78
CA ILE A 95 2.77 14.70 -4.15
C ILE A 95 4.21 14.26 -3.86
N ILE A 96 5.21 15.06 -4.24
CA ILE A 96 6.61 14.70 -4.00
C ILE A 96 6.91 14.70 -2.50
N ARG A 97 6.41 15.71 -1.76
CA ARG A 97 6.46 15.73 -0.29
C ARG A 97 5.88 14.45 0.29
N ASN A 98 4.68 14.05 -0.11
CA ASN A 98 4.00 12.86 0.42
C ASN A 98 4.78 11.57 0.12
N LYS A 99 5.35 11.44 -1.09
CA LYS A 99 6.26 10.33 -1.44
C LYS A 99 7.47 10.27 -0.52
N LEU A 100 8.10 11.42 -0.26
CA LEU A 100 9.27 11.51 0.62
C LEU A 100 8.90 11.17 2.07
N ARG A 101 7.77 11.66 2.59
CA ARG A 101 7.29 11.32 3.93
C ARG A 101 7.08 9.81 4.08
N VAL A 102 6.42 9.17 3.11
CA VAL A 102 6.26 7.70 3.09
C VAL A 102 7.61 6.99 3.10
N ALA A 103 8.52 7.37 2.20
CA ALA A 103 9.82 6.72 2.09
C ALA A 103 10.65 6.88 3.38
N MET A 104 10.69 8.08 3.95
CA MET A 104 11.50 8.38 5.13
C MET A 104 10.96 7.72 6.40
N VAL A 105 9.64 7.54 6.53
CA VAL A 105 9.03 6.90 7.70
C VAL A 105 9.01 5.37 7.54
N TRP A 106 8.50 4.87 6.42
CA TRP A 106 8.09 3.46 6.32
C TRP A 106 9.15 2.57 5.68
N PHE A 107 9.98 3.07 4.76
CA PHE A 107 11.01 2.26 4.11
C PHE A 107 12.24 2.07 5.00
N ASP A 108 12.84 0.89 4.94
CA ASP A 108 14.20 0.67 5.44
C ASP A 108 15.25 1.31 4.52
N LYS A 109 16.50 1.37 4.98
CA LYS A 109 17.59 2.10 4.31
C LYS A 109 17.83 1.63 2.87
N GLU A 110 17.78 0.32 2.62
CA GLU A 110 17.98 -0.22 1.28
C GLU A 110 16.81 0.19 0.35
N SER A 111 15.58 0.06 0.84
CA SER A 111 14.38 0.41 0.07
C SER A 111 14.26 1.92 -0.18
N GLN A 112 14.72 2.76 0.76
CA GLN A 112 14.88 4.20 0.53
C GLN A 112 15.84 4.48 -0.62
N GLN A 113 17.00 3.83 -0.66
CA GLN A 113 17.97 4.03 -1.74
C GLN A 113 17.41 3.59 -3.10
N ARG A 114 16.74 2.43 -3.16
CA ARG A 114 16.04 1.97 -4.37
C ARG A 114 14.99 2.97 -4.82
N PHE A 115 14.19 3.48 -3.89
CA PHE A 115 13.20 4.51 -4.16
C PHE A 115 13.82 5.80 -4.70
N PHE A 116 14.88 6.33 -4.07
CA PHE A 116 15.55 7.55 -4.53
C PHE A 116 16.12 7.41 -5.94
N ASN A 117 16.74 6.26 -6.24
CA ASN A 117 17.25 5.95 -7.57
C ASN A 117 16.12 5.89 -8.60
N ALA A 118 15.04 5.15 -8.31
CA ALA A 118 13.93 4.97 -9.24
C ALA A 118 13.14 6.26 -9.49
N SER A 119 12.96 7.07 -8.44
CA SER A 119 12.24 8.34 -8.50
C SER A 119 13.10 9.52 -8.99
N LYS A 120 14.40 9.30 -9.20
CA LYS A 120 15.38 10.36 -9.50
C LYS A 120 15.35 11.49 -8.45
N THR A 121 15.20 11.13 -7.18
CA THR A 121 15.19 12.10 -6.07
C THR A 121 16.56 12.74 -5.94
N LYS A 122 16.62 14.08 -5.93
CA LYS A 122 17.88 14.81 -5.68
C LYS A 122 18.26 14.68 -4.21
N LEU A 123 19.49 14.23 -3.95
CA LEU A 123 20.05 14.05 -2.62
C LEU A 123 21.21 15.02 -2.36
N LYS A 124 21.33 15.51 -1.12
CA LYS A 124 22.51 16.20 -0.59
C LYS A 124 22.87 15.53 0.73
N ASN A 125 24.12 15.08 0.87
CA ASN A 125 24.60 14.33 2.05
C ASN A 125 23.70 13.12 2.41
N GLY A 126 23.24 12.39 1.39
CA GLY A 126 22.38 11.22 1.58
C GLY A 126 20.93 11.51 1.97
N LYS A 127 20.50 12.78 2.02
CA LYS A 127 19.11 13.18 2.34
C LYS A 127 18.44 13.89 1.16
N PRO A 128 17.11 13.74 0.98
CA PRO A 128 16.36 14.50 -0.02
C PRO A 128 16.56 16.01 0.13
N VAL A 129 16.83 16.70 -0.97
CA VAL A 129 16.97 18.17 -1.00
C VAL A 129 15.63 18.86 -0.74
N MET A 130 14.54 18.26 -1.20
CA MET A 130 13.20 18.80 -1.01
C MET A 130 12.76 18.67 0.46
N ASN A 131 12.22 19.75 1.00
CA ASN A 131 11.65 19.75 2.34
C ASN A 131 10.34 18.94 2.39
N TYR A 132 10.33 17.87 3.19
CA TYR A 132 9.17 17.03 3.44
C TYR A 132 8.51 17.27 4.82
N GLY A 133 8.96 18.29 5.55
CA GLY A 133 8.47 18.65 6.89
C GLY A 133 8.97 17.72 7.99
N ASP A 134 8.59 18.04 9.23
CA ASP A 134 8.89 17.18 10.37
C ASP A 134 8.10 15.86 10.30
N ILE A 135 8.77 14.76 10.63
CA ILE A 135 8.25 13.39 10.66
C ILE A 135 8.45 12.73 12.02
N SER A 136 8.92 13.48 13.03
CA SER A 136 9.19 13.01 14.39
C SER A 136 8.03 12.18 14.96
N ASP A 137 6.80 12.69 14.91
CA ASP A 137 5.60 12.01 15.39
C ASP A 137 5.34 10.68 14.68
N ARG A 138 5.61 10.61 13.36
CA ARG A 138 5.41 9.38 12.58
C ARG A 138 6.46 8.34 12.89
N LEU A 139 7.71 8.77 13.12
CA LEU A 139 8.79 7.89 13.56
C LEU A 139 8.57 7.37 14.99
N ALA A 140 8.10 8.23 15.88
CA ALA A 140 7.71 7.86 17.25
C ALA A 140 6.58 6.81 17.22
N LEU A 141 5.55 7.05 16.41
CA LEU A 141 4.46 6.10 16.23
C LEU A 141 4.94 4.74 15.70
N LYS A 142 5.81 4.74 14.68
CA LYS A 142 6.40 3.52 14.12
C LYS A 142 7.14 2.70 15.19
N LYS A 143 7.84 3.39 16.10
CA LYS A 143 8.54 2.78 17.23
C LYS A 143 7.56 2.25 18.27
N GLU A 144 6.55 3.04 18.65
CA GLU A 144 5.54 2.68 19.64
C GLU A 144 4.78 1.41 19.25
N LEU A 145 4.39 1.30 17.97
CA LEU A 145 3.65 0.15 17.45
C LEU A 145 4.56 -1.06 17.11
N ASN A 146 5.85 -0.98 17.39
CA ASN A 146 6.84 -2.03 17.12
C ASN A 146 6.77 -2.56 15.67
N CYS A 147 6.72 -1.64 14.70
CA CYS A 147 6.47 -2.00 13.31
C CYS A 147 7.66 -2.74 12.69
N LYS A 148 7.35 -3.70 11.82
CA LYS A 148 8.30 -4.47 11.01
C LYS A 148 9.05 -3.59 10.00
N PRO A 149 10.26 -4.00 9.55
CA PRO A 149 10.94 -3.33 8.45
C PRO A 149 10.17 -3.51 7.13
N PHE A 150 10.39 -2.62 6.16
CA PHE A 150 9.69 -2.67 4.87
C PHE A 150 10.07 -3.90 4.03
N SER A 151 11.30 -4.40 4.17
CA SER A 151 11.74 -5.66 3.58
C SER A 151 10.77 -6.81 3.87
N TRP A 152 10.25 -6.91 5.10
CA TRP A 152 9.24 -7.90 5.47
C TRP A 152 7.97 -7.77 4.61
N TYR A 153 7.49 -6.54 4.38
CA TYR A 153 6.31 -6.30 3.54
C TYR A 153 6.56 -6.74 2.08
N THR A 154 7.73 -6.44 1.55
CA THR A 154 8.09 -6.82 0.17
C THR A 154 8.22 -8.33 0.01
N GLU A 155 8.73 -9.03 1.04
CA GLU A 155 8.82 -10.48 1.05
C GLU A 155 7.44 -11.12 1.20
N PHE A 156 6.63 -10.62 2.14
CA PHE A 156 5.27 -11.10 2.37
C PHE A 156 4.41 -11.00 1.11
N PHE A 157 4.50 -9.90 0.36
CA PHE A 157 3.74 -9.69 -0.88
C PHE A 157 4.48 -10.03 -2.18
N GLN A 158 5.59 -10.76 -2.10
CA GLN A 158 6.37 -11.14 -3.26
C GLN A 158 5.49 -11.85 -4.32
N GLY A 159 5.51 -11.36 -5.56
CA GLY A 159 4.70 -11.91 -6.67
C GLY A 159 3.22 -11.51 -6.65
N ARG A 160 2.78 -10.63 -5.74
CA ARG A 160 1.43 -10.05 -5.70
C ARG A 160 1.41 -8.54 -5.89
N ALA A 161 2.49 -7.83 -5.55
CA ALA A 161 2.63 -6.40 -5.84
C ALA A 161 3.18 -6.16 -7.26
N PRO A 162 2.79 -5.05 -7.92
CA PRO A 162 3.52 -4.53 -9.07
C PRO A 162 4.96 -4.24 -8.66
N CYS A 163 5.91 -4.60 -9.51
CA CYS A 163 7.33 -4.50 -9.20
C CYS A 163 8.13 -4.08 -10.45
N GLY A 164 9.45 -3.89 -10.30
CA GLY A 164 10.29 -3.43 -11.41
C GLY A 164 10.31 -4.42 -12.57
N LYS A 165 10.67 -3.96 -13.78
CA LYS A 165 10.69 -4.78 -15.02
C LYS A 165 11.51 -6.09 -14.92
N ARG A 166 12.42 -6.20 -13.95
CA ARG A 166 13.31 -7.36 -13.74
C ARG A 166 12.88 -8.26 -12.57
N GLU A 167 11.74 -7.98 -11.95
CA GLU A 167 11.26 -8.68 -10.76
C GLU A 167 10.01 -9.53 -11.11
N ARG A 168 9.77 -10.62 -10.36
CA ARG A 168 8.56 -11.44 -10.55
C ARG A 168 7.35 -10.70 -9.98
N CYS A 169 6.57 -10.05 -10.84
CA CYS A 169 5.44 -9.22 -10.41
C CYS A 169 4.10 -9.96 -10.45
N GLY A 170 3.19 -9.54 -9.57
CA GLY A 170 1.78 -9.92 -9.65
C GLY A 170 1.05 -9.17 -10.76
N LYS A 171 -0.07 -9.72 -11.25
CA LYS A 171 -1.00 -8.98 -12.11
C LYS A 171 -1.76 -7.96 -11.23
N GLY A 172 -1.80 -6.70 -11.66
CA GLY A 172 -2.39 -5.59 -10.89
C GLY A 172 -3.90 -5.66 -10.68
N ASN A 173 -4.61 -6.51 -11.43
CA ASN A 173 -6.05 -6.73 -11.28
C ASN A 173 -6.28 -8.14 -10.72
N THR A 174 -6.97 -8.21 -9.58
CA THR A 174 -7.33 -9.47 -8.92
C THR A 174 -8.73 -9.95 -9.31
N ILE A 175 -9.63 -9.06 -9.75
CA ILE A 175 -11.03 -9.34 -10.10
C ILE A 175 -11.50 -8.36 -11.19
N ASN A 176 -12.21 -8.84 -12.21
CA ASN A 176 -12.96 -8.05 -13.18
C ASN A 176 -14.47 -8.16 -12.90
N LEU A 177 -15.28 -7.23 -13.43
CA LEU A 177 -16.75 -7.29 -13.32
C LEU A 177 -17.34 -8.66 -13.72
N LYS A 178 -16.82 -9.23 -14.82
CA LYS A 178 -17.22 -10.57 -15.30
C LYS A 178 -16.92 -11.72 -14.33
N ASP A 179 -16.01 -11.50 -13.38
CA ASP A 179 -15.62 -12.51 -12.39
C ASP A 179 -16.61 -12.52 -11.19
N ILE A 180 -17.51 -11.54 -11.11
CA ILE A 180 -18.56 -11.43 -10.07
C ILE A 180 -19.84 -12.08 -10.59
N LYS A 181 -20.10 -13.32 -10.17
CA LYS A 181 -21.33 -14.04 -10.54
C LYS A 181 -22.56 -13.31 -10.00
N ASN A 182 -23.62 -13.27 -10.80
CA ASN A 182 -24.92 -12.69 -10.45
C ASN A 182 -24.91 -11.20 -10.14
N PHE A 183 -23.89 -10.46 -10.60
CA PHE A 183 -23.84 -9.02 -10.47
C PHE A 183 -24.24 -8.32 -11.78
N ASP A 184 -25.40 -7.67 -11.77
CA ASP A 184 -25.85 -6.79 -12.84
C ASP A 184 -25.66 -5.33 -12.41
N MET A 185 -24.77 -4.62 -13.09
CA MET A 185 -24.50 -3.20 -12.80
C MET A 185 -25.74 -2.33 -12.95
N LYS A 186 -26.56 -2.59 -13.98
CA LYS A 186 -27.75 -1.80 -14.27
C LYS A 186 -28.77 -1.97 -13.15
N LYS A 187 -29.04 -3.21 -12.76
CA LYS A 187 -29.91 -3.53 -11.62
C LYS A 187 -29.37 -2.99 -10.29
N ALA A 188 -28.05 -3.06 -10.07
CA ALA A 188 -27.44 -2.69 -8.80
C ALA A 188 -27.41 -1.17 -8.56
N PHE A 189 -27.22 -0.36 -9.61
CA PHE A 189 -26.95 1.08 -9.47
C PHE A 189 -27.87 2.01 -10.27
N TYR A 190 -28.54 1.52 -11.32
CA TYR A 190 -29.32 2.37 -12.24
C TYR A 190 -30.83 2.09 -12.21
N GLU A 191 -31.27 0.93 -11.71
CA GLU A 191 -32.70 0.56 -11.60
C GLU A 191 -33.22 0.58 -10.15
N LYS A 192 -32.41 1.08 -9.20
CA LYS A 192 -32.90 1.37 -7.85
C LYS A 192 -33.40 2.79 -7.79
N ASP A 193 -34.64 2.98 -7.36
CA ASP A 193 -35.16 4.28 -6.93
C ASP A 193 -34.47 4.63 -5.59
N TRP A 194 -33.54 5.59 -5.63
CA TRP A 194 -32.87 6.16 -4.46
C TRP A 194 -33.35 7.57 -4.19
#